data_AF-A0A933A099-F1
#
_entry.id   AF-A0A933A099-F1
#
_cell.length_a   1.000
_cell.length_b   1.000
_cell.length_c   1.000
_cell.angle_alpha   90.00
_cell.angle_beta   90.00
_cell.angle_gamma   90.00
#
_symmetry.space_group_name_H-M   'P 1'
#
loop_
_entity.id
_entity.type
_entity.pdbx_description
1 polymer ?
#
loop_
_entity_poly.entity_id
_entity_poly.type
_entity_poly.pdbx_seq_one_letter_code
_entity_poly.pdbx_strand_id
1 'polypeptide(L)' 'SWGVLIADAFQHMQSYPYLIMVPCAALSLTILALNFFGEGLAEAMDPRFQRA' A
#
# COMPACT_ATOMS: atom_id res chain seq x y z
N SER A 1 15.29 4.92 6.53
CA SER A 1 14.14 5.09 5.61
C SER A 1 13.16 3.94 5.82
N TRP A 2 11.87 4.09 5.46
CA TRP A 2 10.83 3.07 5.68
C TRP A 2 11.24 1.65 5.20
N GLY A 3 12.00 1.56 4.11
CA GLY A 3 12.56 0.28 3.62
C GLY A 3 13.55 -0.41 4.56
N VAL A 4 14.31 0.34 5.36
CA VAL A 4 15.22 -0.22 6.37
C VAL A 4 14.43 -0.81 7.53
N LEU A 5 13.33 -0.18 7.95
CA LEU A 5 12.45 -0.71 9.00
C LEU A 5 11.79 -2.03 8.57
N ILE A 6 11.43 -2.15 7.29
CA ILE A 6 10.85 -3.38 6.74
C ILE A 6 11.91 -4.48 6.63
N ALA A 7 13.11 -4.16 6.14
CA ALA A 7 14.22 -5.12 6.06
C ALA A 7 14.62 -5.66 7.44
N ASP A 8 14.66 -4.78 8.44
CA ASP A 8 14.97 -5.14 9.82
C ASP A 8 13.84 -5.98 10.45
N ALA A 9 12.57 -5.60 10.25
CA ALA A 9 11.42 -6.41 10.65
C ALA A 9 11.42 -7.79 9.97
N PHE A 10 11.93 -7.89 8.73
CA PHE A 10 12.08 -9.15 8.00
C PHE A 10 13.10 -10.09 8.65
N GLN A 11 14.22 -9.54 9.12
CA GLN A 11 15.23 -10.32 9.87
C GLN A 11 14.71 -10.79 11.22
N HIS A 12 13.85 -9.99 11.87
CA HIS A 12 13.23 -10.31 13.14
C HIS A 12 11.96 -11.18 13.01
N MET A 13 11.50 -11.53 11.79
CA MET A 13 10.29 -12.36 11.58
C MET A 13 10.37 -13.73 12.27
N GLN A 14 11.57 -14.32 12.34
CA GLN A 14 11.76 -15.63 12.97
C GLN A 14 11.67 -15.57 14.50
N SER A 15 12.03 -14.43 15.11
CA SER A 15 12.05 -14.26 16.56
C SER A 15 10.77 -13.60 17.09
N TYR A 16 10.20 -12.65 16.35
CA TYR A 16 9.06 -11.83 16.78
C TYR A 16 8.11 -11.55 15.60
N PRO A 17 7.30 -12.55 15.20
CA PRO A 17 6.44 -12.47 14.01
C PRO A 17 5.33 -11.41 14.10
N TYR A 18 5.08 -10.82 15.27
CA TYR A 18 4.10 -9.73 15.42
C TYR A 18 4.68 -8.34 15.08
N LEU A 19 6.00 -8.14 15.14
CA LEU A 19 6.63 -6.83 14.87
C LEU A 19 6.50 -6.40 13.41
N ILE A 20 6.30 -7.36 12.52
CA ILE A 20 6.16 -7.19 11.08
C ILE A 20 4.77 -6.65 10.70
N MET A 21 3.74 -6.86 11.54
CA MET A 21 2.36 -6.48 11.21
C MET A 21 2.22 -4.96 11.03
N VAL A 22 2.86 -4.16 11.88
CA VAL A 22 2.77 -2.69 11.84
C VAL A 22 3.35 -2.11 10.54
N PRO A 23 4.62 -2.36 10.17
CA PRO A 23 5.17 -1.84 8.92
C PRO A 23 4.48 -2.44 7.68
N CYS A 24 4.04 -3.69 7.74
CA CYS A 24 3.33 -4.32 6.63
C CYS A 24 1.94 -3.72 6.42
N ALA A 25 1.18 -3.46 7.48
CA ALA A 25 -0.13 -2.81 7.39
C ALA A 25 -0.02 -1.37 6.86
N ALA A 26 0.97 -0.61 7.30
CA ALA A 26 1.22 0.75 6.79
C ALA A 26 1.54 0.75 5.28
N LEU A 27 2.34 -0.22 4.83
CA LEU A 27 2.63 -0.41 3.40
C LEU A 27 1.39 -0.78 2.61
N SER A 28 0.63 -1.78 3.07
CA SER A 28 -0.62 -2.21 2.43
C SER A 28 -1.62 -1.07 2.33
N LEU A 29 -1.75 -0.25 3.37
CA LEU A 29 -2.62 0.92 3.37
C LEU A 29 -2.16 1.97 2.35
N THR A 30 -0.85 2.19 2.24
CA THR A 30 -0.27 3.13 1.26
C THR A 30 -0.56 2.65 -0.17
N ILE A 31 -0.33 1.37 -0.45
CA ILE A 31 -0.61 0.77 -1.76
C ILE A 31 -2.11 0.82 -2.07
N LEU A 32 -2.96 0.50 -1.09
CA LEU A 32 -4.42 0.56 -1.24
C LEU A 32 -4.89 1.99 -1.52
N ALA A 33 -4.38 2.98 -0.80
CA ALA A 33 -4.70 4.38 -1.02
C ALA A 33 -4.26 4.85 -2.41
N LEU A 34 -3.07 4.43 -2.86
CA LEU A 34 -2.57 4.73 -4.21
C LEU A 34 -3.38 4.01 -5.31
N ASN A 35 -3.79 2.76 -5.07
CA ASN A 35 -4.66 2.02 -6.00
C ASN A 35 -6.03 2.71 -6.12
N PHE A 36 -6.69 3.02 -4.99
CA PHE A 36 -7.96 3.74 -5.03
C PHE A 36 -7.84 5.13 -5.63
N PHE A 37 -6.74 5.83 -5.34
CA PHE A 37 -6.46 7.13 -5.95
C PHE A 37 -6.25 6.98 -7.47
N GLY A 38 -5.54 5.95 -7.90
CA GLY A 38 -5.32 5.63 -9.31
C GLY A 38 -6.63 5.25 -10.03
N GLU A 39 -7.48 4.45 -9.40
CA GLU A 39 -8.80 4.09 -9.92
C GLU A 39 -9.72 5.32 -9.99
N GLY A 40 -9.75 6.15 -8.94
CA GLY A 40 -10.53 7.39 -8.93
C GLY A 40 -10.02 8.43 -9.94
N LEU A 41 -8.70 8.48 -10.15
CA LEU A 41 -8.10 9.31 -11.19
C LEU A 41 -8.38 8.76 -12.59
N ALA A 42 -8.31 7.43 -12.78
CA ALA A 42 -8.64 6.78 -14.04
C ALA A 42 -10.12 7.00 -14.40
N GLU A 43 -11.02 6.91 -13.42
CA GLU A 43 -12.45 7.21 -13.59
C GLU A 43 -12.68 8.69 -13.94
N ALA A 44 -11.98 9.61 -13.27
CA ALA A 44 -12.04 11.04 -13.59
C ALA A 44 -11.42 11.40 -14.96
N MET A 45 -10.46 10.59 -15.42
CA MET A 45 -9.76 10.79 -16.69
C MET A 45 -10.40 10.02 -17.86
N ASP A 46 -11.22 8.99 -17.62
CA ASP A 46 -11.93 8.27 -18.68
C ASP A 46 -13.21 9.04 -19.05
N PRO A 47 -13.26 9.77 -20.19
CA PRO A 47 -14.39 10.64 -20.55
C PRO A 47 -15.60 9.83 -21.08
N ARG A 48 -15.62 8.50 -20.89
CA ARG A 48 -16.54 7.59 -21.57
C ARG A 48 -17.96 7.57 -20.99
N PHE A 49 -18.21 8.25 -19.87
CA PHE A 49 -19.56 8.41 -19.32
C PHE A 49 -20.33 9.63 -19.82
N GLN A 50 -19.82 10.38 -20.82
CA GLN A 50 -20.57 11.48 -21.45
C GLN A 50 -21.36 11.10 -22.72
N ARG A 51 -21.47 9.81 -23.06
CA ARG A 51 -22.29 9.33 -24.19
C ARG A 51 -23.06 8.06 -23.83
N ALA A 52 -24.04 8.19 -22.93
CA ALA A 52 -25.21 7.32 -22.87
C ALA A 52 -26.43 8.20 -22.61
#